data_AF-A0A382L776-F1
#
_entry.id   AF-A0A382L776-F1
#
_cell.length_a   1.000
_cell.length_b   1.000
_cell.length_c   1.000
_cell.angle_alpha   90.00
_cell.angle_beta   90.00
_cell.angle_gamma   90.00
#
_symmetry.space_group_name_H-M   'P 1'
#
loop_
_entity.id
_entity.type
_entity.pdbx_description
1 polymer ?
#
loop_
_entity_poly.entity_id
_entity_poly.type
_entity_poly.pdbx_seq_one_letter_code
_entity_poly.pdbx_strand_id
1 'polypeptide(L)'
;MDSSIYKKALSSASTMKKLSEHMIEASKALNEGRPSLAQDVLKGRKTEVEFLNGLVVQHGLEQDMPTPVNKAVLDLTKRVESGELQPSLSNLDEIGY
;
A
#
# COMPACT_ATOMS: atom_id res chain seq x y z
N MET A 1 -4.33 1.61 20.32
CA MET A 1 -2.87 1.85 20.25
C MET A 1 -2.66 3.35 20.12
N ASP A 2 -1.75 3.96 20.85
CA ASP A 2 -1.54 5.42 20.77
C ASP A 2 -0.73 5.81 19.52
N SER A 3 -1.03 6.98 18.94
CA SER A 3 -0.39 7.48 17.70
C SER A 3 1.12 7.70 17.83
N SER A 4 1.66 7.87 19.05
CA SER A 4 3.11 7.96 19.26
C SER A 4 3.86 6.68 18.89
N ILE A 5 3.17 5.54 18.73
CA ILE A 5 3.82 4.28 18.37
C ILE A 5 4.52 4.36 17.03
N TYR A 6 3.94 5.05 16.04
CA TYR A 6 4.53 5.19 14.70
C TYR A 6 5.90 5.87 14.76
N LYS A 7 6.03 6.93 15.58
CA LYS A 7 7.30 7.63 15.80
C LYS A 7 8.32 6.75 16.53
N LYS A 8 7.88 6.04 17.57
CA LYS A 8 8.75 5.11 18.33
C LYS A 8 9.22 3.93 17.50
N ALA A 9 8.44 3.53 16.51
CA ALA A 9 8.77 2.43 15.62
C ALA A 9 10.01 2.79 14.78
N LEU A 10 10.16 4.04 14.33
CA LEU A 10 11.32 4.51 13.57
C LEU A 10 12.68 4.28 14.26
N SER A 11 12.71 4.18 15.60
CA SER A 11 13.96 4.03 16.37
C SER A 11 14.05 2.72 17.16
N SER A 12 13.06 1.83 17.07
CA SER A 12 13.03 0.58 17.85
C SER A 12 12.50 -0.57 17.01
N ALA A 13 13.39 -1.53 16.70
CA ALA A 13 13.03 -2.76 16.00
C ALA A 13 11.94 -3.55 16.75
N SER A 14 11.99 -3.60 18.08
CA SER A 14 10.97 -4.25 18.90
C SER A 14 9.60 -3.57 18.77
N THR A 15 9.57 -2.24 18.64
CA THR A 15 8.33 -1.47 18.43
C THR A 15 7.82 -1.64 17.01
N MET A 16 8.70 -1.63 15.99
CA MET A 16 8.34 -1.95 14.60
C MET A 16 7.67 -3.32 14.51
N LYS A 17 8.26 -4.34 15.16
CA LYS A 17 7.71 -5.70 15.18
C LYS A 17 6.30 -5.72 15.76
N LYS A 18 6.10 -5.11 16.94
CA LYS A 18 4.77 -5.02 17.59
C LYS A 18 3.75 -4.27 16.75
N LEU A 19 4.15 -3.16 16.13
CA LEU A 19 3.28 -2.40 15.23
C LEU A 19 2.88 -3.25 14.02
N SER A 20 3.84 -3.93 13.39
CA SER A 20 3.60 -4.79 12.22
C SER A 20 2.68 -5.97 12.57
N GLU A 21 2.93 -6.64 13.69
CA GLU A 21 2.06 -7.73 14.19
C GLU A 21 0.64 -7.24 14.44
N HIS A 22 0.48 -6.05 15.03
CA HIS A 22 -0.84 -5.46 15.25
C HIS A 22 -1.56 -5.11 13.94
N MET A 23 -0.85 -4.54 12.96
CA MET A 23 -1.42 -4.24 11.64
C MET A 23 -1.83 -5.52 10.90
N ILE A 24 -1.02 -6.57 10.96
CA ILE A 24 -1.33 -7.89 10.39
C ILE A 24 -2.57 -8.46 11.07
N GLU A 25 -2.64 -8.45 12.40
CA GLU A 25 -3.80 -8.99 13.12
C GLU A 25 -5.07 -8.19 12.81
N ALA A 26 -4.99 -6.86 12.78
CA ALA A 26 -6.11 -6.01 12.41
C ALA A 26 -6.60 -6.29 10.97
N SER A 27 -5.69 -6.60 10.04
CA SER A 27 -6.06 -6.93 8.66
C SER A 27 -6.90 -8.20 8.55
N LYS A 28 -6.74 -9.17 9.47
CA LYS A 28 -7.53 -10.41 9.48
C LYS A 28 -9.01 -10.16 9.79
N ALA A 29 -9.35 -9.04 10.43
CA ALA A 29 -10.74 -8.67 10.70
C ALA A 29 -11.56 -8.46 9.42
N LEU A 30 -10.91 -8.25 8.27
CA LEU A 30 -11.57 -8.18 6.97
C LEU A 30 -12.11 -9.55 6.51
N ASN A 31 -11.64 -10.67 7.08
CA ASN A 31 -12.01 -12.05 6.70
C ASN A 31 -11.97 -12.24 5.16
N GLU A 32 -13.09 -12.66 4.55
CA GLU A 32 -13.26 -12.77 3.09
C GLU A 32 -13.59 -11.44 2.39
N GLY A 33 -13.81 -10.38 3.17
CA GLY A 33 -14.11 -9.04 2.71
C GLY A 33 -12.91 -8.43 1.96
N ARG A 34 -13.19 -7.86 0.79
CA ARG A 34 -12.18 -7.15 -0.01
C ARG A 34 -12.18 -5.66 0.33
N PRO A 35 -11.02 -5.01 0.51
CA PRO A 35 -10.96 -3.56 0.64
C PRO A 35 -11.50 -2.87 -0.63
N SER A 36 -11.94 -1.61 -0.52
CA SER A 36 -12.58 -0.85 -1.60
C SER A 36 -11.77 -0.86 -2.90
N LEU A 37 -10.47 -0.59 -2.82
CA LEU A 37 -9.57 -0.59 -3.98
C LEU A 37 -9.60 -1.93 -4.73
N ALA A 38 -9.52 -3.06 -4.01
CA ALA A 38 -9.59 -4.38 -4.64
C ALA A 38 -10.95 -4.65 -5.28
N GLN A 39 -12.04 -4.10 -4.72
CA GLN A 39 -13.36 -4.20 -5.34
C GLN A 39 -13.47 -3.37 -6.62
N ASP A 40 -12.89 -2.17 -6.65
CA ASP A 40 -12.90 -1.30 -7.83
C ASP A 40 -12.08 -1.91 -8.97
N VAL A 41 -10.92 -2.47 -8.67
CA VAL A 41 -10.11 -3.25 -9.62
C VAL A 41 -10.92 -4.39 -10.22
N LEU A 42 -11.59 -5.21 -9.40
CA LEU A 42 -12.41 -6.34 -9.89
C LEU A 42 -13.63 -5.90 -10.72
N LYS A 43 -14.10 -4.66 -10.53
CA LYS A 43 -15.22 -4.08 -11.28
C LYS A 43 -14.76 -3.27 -12.50
N GLY A 44 -13.45 -3.17 -12.76
CA GLY A 44 -12.89 -2.36 -13.84
C GLY A 44 -13.13 -0.86 -13.66
N ARG A 45 -13.20 -0.38 -12.41
CA ARG A 45 -13.39 1.03 -12.08
C ARG A 45 -12.06 1.71 -11.85
N LYS A 46 -12.05 3.03 -12.04
CA LYS A 46 -10.93 3.87 -11.57
C LYS A 46 -10.85 3.81 -10.04
N THR A 47 -9.65 3.69 -9.51
CA THR A 47 -9.34 3.62 -8.08
C THR A 47 -8.88 4.98 -7.52
N GLU A 48 -8.68 5.04 -6.21
CA GLU A 48 -8.16 6.21 -5.51
C GLU A 48 -6.62 6.20 -5.37
N VAL A 49 -5.91 5.29 -6.06
CA VAL A 49 -4.46 5.06 -5.86
C VAL A 49 -3.60 6.32 -6.09
N GLU A 50 -4.01 7.19 -7.02
CA GLU A 50 -3.31 8.46 -7.30
C GLU A 50 -3.40 9.43 -6.11
N PHE A 51 -4.52 9.43 -5.39
CA PHE A 51 -4.74 10.32 -4.24
C PHE A 51 -4.18 9.75 -2.93
N LEU A 52 -4.02 8.42 -2.84
CA LEU A 52 -3.45 7.75 -1.67
C LEU A 52 -1.93 7.57 -1.83
N ASN A 53 -1.50 6.61 -2.64
CA ASN A 53 -0.09 6.32 -2.83
C ASN A 53 0.61 7.40 -3.66
N GLY A 54 -0.06 7.96 -4.67
CA GLY A 54 0.49 9.05 -5.48
C GLY A 54 0.79 10.31 -4.68
N LEU A 55 -0.05 10.66 -3.70
CA LEU A 55 0.21 11.78 -2.81
C LEU A 55 1.46 11.55 -1.95
N VAL A 56 1.66 10.33 -1.44
CA VAL A 56 2.88 9.96 -0.69
C VAL A 56 4.12 10.02 -1.58
N VAL A 57 4.02 9.56 -2.83
CA VAL A 57 5.11 9.66 -3.81
C VAL A 57 5.46 11.12 -4.09
N GLN A 58 4.47 11.96 -4.34
CA GLN A 58 4.67 13.38 -4.60
C GLN A 58 5.38 14.06 -3.42
N HIS A 59 4.87 13.90 -2.19
CA HIS A 59 5.50 14.50 -1.02
C HIS A 59 6.90 13.94 -0.74
N GLY A 60 7.14 12.66 -1.00
CA GLY A 60 8.48 12.08 -0.91
C GLY A 60 9.46 12.80 -1.86
N LEU A 61 9.08 12.99 -3.12
CA LEU A 61 9.89 13.69 -4.11
C LEU A 61 10.15 15.16 -3.73
N GLU A 62 9.13 15.87 -3.21
CA GLU A 62 9.27 17.25 -2.71
C GLU A 62 10.26 17.38 -1.54
N GLN A 63 10.60 16.27 -0.88
CA GLN A 63 11.50 16.22 0.27
C GLN A 63 12.77 15.40 -0.01
N ASP A 64 13.06 15.08 -1.28
CA ASP A 64 14.18 14.23 -1.68
C ASP A 64 14.21 12.85 -0.98
N MET A 65 13.04 12.32 -0.62
CA MET A 65 12.86 11.05 0.08
C MET A 65 12.16 10.03 -0.82
N PRO A 66 12.85 8.96 -1.26
CA PRO A 66 12.24 7.95 -2.11
C PRO A 66 11.20 7.13 -1.33
N THR A 67 10.07 6.86 -1.96
CA THR A 67 8.96 6.05 -1.42
C THR A 67 8.69 4.82 -2.31
N PRO A 68 9.68 3.93 -2.48
CA PRO A 68 9.69 2.93 -3.55
C PRO A 68 8.49 1.99 -3.52
N VAL A 69 8.02 1.58 -2.33
CA VAL A 69 6.82 0.73 -2.19
C VAL A 69 5.56 1.44 -2.66
N ASN A 70 5.35 2.72 -2.27
CA ASN A 70 4.19 3.49 -2.72
C ASN A 70 4.23 3.72 -4.25
N LYS A 71 5.42 3.97 -4.79
CA LYS A 71 5.63 4.13 -6.23
C LYS A 71 5.30 2.86 -7.00
N ALA A 72 5.78 1.70 -6.53
CA ALA A 72 5.49 0.42 -7.16
C ALA A 72 3.98 0.08 -7.14
N VAL A 73 3.30 0.31 -6.01
CA VAL A 73 1.84 0.11 -5.89
C VAL A 73 1.07 1.03 -6.84
N LEU A 74 1.47 2.31 -6.92
CA LEU A 74 0.87 3.28 -7.84
C LEU A 74 1.01 2.84 -9.29
N ASP A 75 2.23 2.52 -9.71
CA ASP A 75 2.52 2.18 -11.11
C ASP A 75 1.82 0.87 -11.50
N LEU A 76 1.85 -0.15 -10.63
CA LEU A 76 1.16 -1.41 -10.88
C LEU A 76 -0.35 -1.22 -11.01
N THR A 77 -0.97 -0.45 -10.12
CA THR A 77 -2.42 -0.22 -10.15
C THR A 77 -2.82 0.50 -11.44
N LYS A 78 -2.04 1.49 -11.90
CA LYS A 78 -2.31 2.19 -13.16
C LYS A 78 -2.21 1.27 -14.38
N ARG A 79 -1.26 0.33 -14.39
CA ARG A 79 -1.15 -0.70 -15.44
C ARG A 79 -2.39 -1.60 -15.46
N VAL A 80 -2.90 -1.99 -14.28
CA VAL A 80 -4.16 -2.74 -14.16
C VAL A 80 -5.36 -1.93 -14.63
N GLU A 81 -5.50 -0.67 -14.22
CA GLU A 81 -6.61 0.22 -14.64
C GLU A 81 -6.62 0.47 -16.15
N SER A 82 -5.46 0.55 -16.78
CA SER A 82 -5.33 0.72 -18.23
C SER A 82 -5.62 -0.56 -19.04
N GLY A 83 -5.71 -1.71 -18.37
CA GLY A 83 -5.85 -3.02 -19.00
C GLY A 83 -4.54 -3.62 -19.52
N GLU A 84 -3.39 -2.97 -19.31
CA GLU A 84 -2.07 -3.53 -19.63
C GLU A 84 -1.81 -4.83 -18.85
N LEU A 85 -2.24 -4.88 -17.59
CA LEU A 85 -2.15 -6.07 -16.73
C LEU A 85 -3.52 -6.52 -16.26
N GLN A 86 -3.70 -7.84 -16.16
CA GLN A 86 -4.83 -8.41 -15.45
C GLN A 86 -4.55 -8.45 -13.94
N PRO A 87 -5.57 -8.24 -13.07
CA PRO A 87 -5.40 -8.38 -11.63
C PRO A 87 -5.00 -9.82 -11.26
N SER A 88 -3.81 -10.00 -10.69
CA SER A 88 -3.28 -11.31 -10.31
C SER A 88 -2.29 -11.20 -9.16
N LEU A 89 -2.18 -12.26 -8.34
CA LEU A 89 -1.13 -12.37 -7.32
C LEU A 89 0.27 -12.43 -7.93
N SER A 90 0.42 -12.90 -9.17
CA SER A 90 1.71 -12.89 -9.89
C SER A 90 2.27 -11.49 -10.09
N ASN A 91 1.43 -10.45 -10.04
CA ASN A 91 1.88 -9.08 -10.19
C ASN A 91 2.70 -8.59 -8.98
N LEU A 92 2.78 -9.36 -7.89
CA LEU A 92 3.68 -9.06 -6.78
C LEU A 92 5.16 -9.09 -7.23
N ASP A 93 5.50 -9.86 -8.25
CA ASP A 93 6.85 -9.91 -8.81
C ASP A 93 7.30 -8.55 -9.41
N GLU A 94 6.34 -7.68 -9.73
CA GLU A 94 6.59 -6.31 -10.23
C GLU A 94 6.92 -5.33 -9.09
N ILE A 95 6.55 -5.66 -7.84
CA ILE A 95 6.78 -4.86 -6.65
C ILE A 95 8.08 -5.37 -6.01
N GLY A 96 9.23 -5.03 -6.59
CA GLY A 96 10.54 -5.58 -6.20
C GLY A 96 11.01 -5.23 -4.78
N TYR A 97 10.44 -5.90 -3.76
CA TYR A 97 10.76 -5.75 -2.34
C TYR A 97 10.84 -7.08 -1.61
#